data_AF-A0A9P6BXA1-F1
#
_entry.id   AF-A0A9P6BXA1-F1
#
_cell.length_a   1.000
_cell.length_b   1.000
_cell.length_c   1.000
_cell.angle_alpha   90.00
_cell.angle_beta   90.00
_cell.angle_gamma   90.00
#
_symmetry.space_group_name_H-M   'P 1'
#
loop_
_entity.id
_entity.type
_entity.pdbx_description
1 polymer ?
#
loop_
_entity_poly.entity_id
_entity_poly.type
_entity_poly.pdbx_seq_one_letter_code
_entity_poly.pdbx_strand_id
1 'polypeptide(L)' 'DLPVHIGWNTFYLQVQVVENASYDMLLGQPFLTLTEACTHHYTTGDLHITLHDPNTHDTFTIPTKPHVRLSLGF' A
#
# COMPACT_ATOMS: atom_id res chain seq x y z
N ASP A 1 6.04 -13.95 11.38
CA ASP A 1 5.47 -12.94 10.48
C ASP A 1 4.43 -12.10 11.20
N LEU A 2 4.37 -10.81 10.87
CA LEU A 2 3.41 -9.85 11.43
C LEU A 2 2.12 -9.89 10.59
N PRO A 3 0.93 -10.09 11.20
CA PRO A 3 -0.34 -9.93 10.49
C PRO A 3 -0.59 -8.44 10.21
N VAL A 4 -0.79 -8.09 8.95
CA VAL A 4 -1.09 -6.74 8.47
C VAL A 4 -2.41 -6.77 7.72
N HIS A 5 -3.36 -5.94 8.17
CA HIS A 5 -4.67 -5.80 7.52
C HIS A 5 -4.60 -4.72 6.45
N ILE A 6 -4.95 -5.08 5.22
CA ILE A 6 -5.02 -4.15 4.09
C ILE A 6 -6.37 -4.37 3.42
N GLY A 7 -7.23 -3.34 3.45
CA GLY A 7 -8.63 -3.51 3.05
C GLY A 7 -9.31 -4.54 3.96
N TRP A 8 -9.85 -5.60 3.36
CA TRP A 8 -10.48 -6.72 4.05
C TRP A 8 -9.61 -7.99 4.11
N ASN A 9 -8.40 -7.97 3.56
CA ASN A 9 -7.47 -9.10 3.60
C ASN A 9 -6.42 -8.97 4.71
N THR A 10 -5.84 -10.10 5.10
CA THR A 10 -4.76 -10.18 6.09
C THR A 10 -3.52 -10.80 5.46
N PHE A 11 -2.42 -10.05 5.44
CA PHE A 11 -1.12 -10.50 4.94
C PHE A 11 -0.18 -10.80 6.09
N TYR A 12 0.58 -11.87 5.99
CA TYR A 12 1.63 -12.21 6.97
C TYR A 12 2.98 -11.78 6.42
N LEU A 13 3.54 -10.70 6.97
CA LEU A 13 4.75 -10.06 6.44
C LEU A 13 5.95 -10.25 7.38
N GLN A 14 7.11 -10.51 6.78
CA GLN A 14 8.38 -10.29 7.48
C GLN A 14 8.69 -8.80 7.44
N VAL A 15 8.80 -8.18 8.62
CA VAL A 15 9.03 -6.75 8.76
C VAL A 15 10.35 -6.48 9.47
N GLN A 16 11.03 -5.43 9.03
CA GLN A 16 12.21 -4.90 9.71
C GLN A 16 11.81 -3.67 10.52
N VAL A 17 12.16 -3.67 11.81
CA VAL A 17 11.94 -2.51 12.69
C VAL A 17 13.10 -1.54 12.53
N VAL A 18 12.79 -0.27 12.25
CA VAL A 18 13.75 0.82 12.15
C VAL A 18 13.39 1.87 13.19
N GLU A 19 14.33 2.20 14.08
CA GLU A 19 14.12 3.23 15.09
C GLU A 19 14.04 4.62 14.45
N ASN A 20 13.14 5.47 14.96
CA ASN A 20 12.97 6.86 14.52
C ASN A 20 12.62 7.02 13.02
N ALA A 21 11.89 6.06 12.43
CA ALA A 21 11.35 6.22 11.09
C ALA A 21 10.28 7.34 11.04
N SER A 22 10.22 8.07 9.93
CA SER A 22 9.19 9.11 9.67
C SER A 22 7.85 8.53 9.21
N TYR A 23 7.70 7.21 9.26
CA TYR A 23 6.55 6.46 8.79
C TYR A 23 6.35 5.23 9.68
N ASP A 24 5.09 4.81 9.84
CA ASP A 24 4.73 3.67 10.68
C ASP A 24 5.10 2.33 10.01
N MET A 25 4.95 2.25 8.69
CA MET A 25 5.25 1.06 7.89
C MET A 25 5.58 1.45 6.46
N LEU A 26 6.62 0.82 5.91
CA LEU A 26 6.98 0.94 4.50
C LEU A 26 6.86 -0.43 3.83
N LEU A 27 5.96 -0.54 2.86
CA LEU A 27 5.81 -1.73 2.03
C LEU A 27 6.73 -1.60 0.81
N GLY A 28 7.77 -2.43 0.78
CA GLY A 28 8.77 -2.41 -0.28
C GLY A 28 8.35 -3.17 -1.54
N GLN A 29 9.21 -3.11 -2.55
CA GLN A 29 9.06 -3.85 -3.81
C GLN A 29 8.80 -5.36 -3.66
N PRO A 30 9.39 -6.09 -2.69
CA PRO A 30 9.08 -7.51 -2.51
C PRO A 30 7.60 -7.77 -2.22
N PHE A 31 6.98 -6.94 -1.37
CA PHE A 31 5.55 -7.03 -1.09
C PHE A 31 4.73 -6.71 -2.35
N LEU A 32 5.05 -5.60 -3.03
CA LEU A 32 4.33 -5.18 -4.24
C LEU A 32 4.43 -6.22 -5.36
N THR A 33 5.59 -6.87 -5.51
CA THR A 33 5.81 -7.93 -6.49
C THR A 33 5.00 -9.17 -6.13
N LEU A 34 5.00 -9.58 -4.86
CA LEU A 34 4.25 -10.74 -4.38
C LEU A 34 2.75 -10.59 -4.61
N THR A 35 2.22 -9.38 -4.44
CA THR A 35 0.79 -9.11 -4.62
C THR A 35 0.41 -8.66 -6.02
N GLU A 36 1.34 -8.71 -6.98
CA GLU A 36 1.15 -8.18 -8.34
C GLU A 36 0.51 -6.77 -8.34
N ALA A 37 0.99 -5.92 -7.43
CA ALA A 37 0.33 -4.66 -7.12
C ALA A 37 0.25 -3.74 -8.34
N CYS A 38 -0.94 -3.24 -8.62
CA CYS A 38 -1.20 -2.33 -9.73
C CYS A 38 -1.73 -0.99 -9.21
N THR A 39 -1.12 0.12 -9.61
CA THR A 39 -1.61 1.46 -9.28
C THR A 39 -2.37 2.06 -10.45
N HIS A 40 -3.48 2.73 -10.15
CA HIS A 40 -4.27 3.45 -11.13
C HIS A 40 -4.49 4.90 -10.69
N HIS A 41 -4.03 5.83 -11.53
CA HIS A 41 -4.21 7.27 -11.34
C HIS A 41 -5.43 7.74 -12.13
N TYR A 42 -6.42 8.31 -11.44
CA TYR A 42 -7.62 8.85 -12.05
C TYR A 42 -7.48 10.35 -12.34
N THR A 43 -8.23 10.85 -13.32
CA THR A 43 -8.27 12.29 -13.65
C THR A 43 -8.87 13.15 -12.55
N THR A 44 -9.60 12.53 -11.61
CA THR A 44 -10.10 13.16 -10.38
C THR A 44 -8.99 13.51 -9.39
N GLY A 45 -7.77 12.99 -9.61
CA GLY A 45 -6.65 13.10 -8.68
C GLY A 45 -6.56 11.93 -7.69
N ASP A 46 -7.55 11.03 -7.70
CA ASP A 46 -7.52 9.83 -6.89
C ASP A 46 -6.45 8.85 -7.39
N LEU A 47 -5.80 8.18 -6.45
CA LEU A 47 -4.88 7.09 -6.71
C LEU A 47 -5.41 5.86 -6.00
N HIS A 48 -5.71 4.81 -6.75
CA HIS A 48 -6.06 3.51 -6.19
C HIS A 48 -4.92 2.52 -6.38
N ILE A 49 -4.84 1.56 -5.47
CA ILE A 49 -3.96 0.40 -5.57
C ILE A 49 -4.80 -0.87 -5.55
N THR A 50 -4.54 -1.75 -6.51
CA THR A 50 -5.10 -3.10 -6.59
C THR A 50 -4.05 -4.09 -6.15
N LEU A 51 -4.44 -5.02 -5.27
CA LEU A 51 -3.59 -6.07 -4.73
C LEU A 51 -4.23 -7.42 -5.02
N HIS A 52 -3.40 -8.40 -5.39
CA HIS A 52 -3.76 -9.81 -5.46
C HIS A 52 -3.16 -10.54 -4.26
N ASP A 53 -3.98 -11.26 -3.49
CA ASP A 53 -3.48 -12.13 -2.43
C ASP A 53 -3.18 -13.52 -3.00
N PRO A 54 -1.90 -13.92 -3.11
CA PRO A 54 -1.54 -15.20 -3.72
C PRO A 54 -2.00 -16.41 -2.91
N ASN A 55 -2.39 -16.24 -1.64
CA ASN A 55 -2.83 -17.34 -0.78
C ASN A 55 -4.33 -17.61 -0.91
N THR A 56 -5.14 -16.56 -1.00
CA THR A 56 -6.60 -16.67 -1.10
C THR A 56 -7.10 -16.55 -2.55
N HIS A 57 -6.25 -16.03 -3.44
CA HIS A 57 -6.58 -15.60 -4.79
C HIS A 57 -7.58 -14.44 -4.87
N ASP A 58 -7.86 -13.78 -3.74
CA ASP A 58 -8.68 -12.58 -3.73
C ASP A 58 -7.93 -11.40 -4.36
N THR A 59 -8.65 -10.63 -5.17
CA THR A 59 -8.14 -9.38 -5.76
C THR A 59 -9.03 -8.24 -5.32
N PHE A 60 -8.42 -7.19 -4.79
CA PHE A 60 -9.16 -6.05 -4.27
C PHE A 60 -8.45 -4.72 -4.54
N THR A 61 -9.25 -3.67 -4.66
CA THR A 61 -8.79 -2.31 -4.94
C THR A 61 -9.17 -1.39 -3.79
N ILE A 62 -8.20 -0.62 -3.30
CA ILE A 62 -8.40 0.38 -2.24
C ILE A 62 -7.92 1.76 -2.69
N PRO A 63 -8.59 2.84 -2.26
CA PRO A 63 -8.08 4.19 -2.45
C PRO A 63 -6.85 4.41 -1.58
N THR A 64 -5.86 5.12 -2.12
CA THR A 64 -4.75 5.67 -1.33
C THR A 64 -5.15 7.04 -0.79
N LYS A 65 -4.47 7.52 0.26
CA LYS A 65 -4.68 8.88 0.75
C LYS A 65 -4.28 9.87 -0.34
N PRO A 66 -5.07 10.93 -0.60
CA PRO A 66 -4.67 11.98 -1.53
C PRO A 66 -3.30 12.51 -1.15
N HIS A 67 -2.39 12.57 -2.13
CA HIS A 67 -1.11 13.23 -1.93
C HIS A 67 -1.37 14.74 -1.86
N VAL A 68 -1.56 15.28 -0.66
CA VAL A 68 -1.66 16.73 -0.45
C VAL A 68 -0.28 17.31 -0.73
N ARG A 69 -0.08 17.79 -1.96
CA ARG A 69 1.04 18.69 -2.25
C ARG A 69 0.73 19.99 -1.52
N LEU A 70 1.44 20.26 -0.43
CA LEU A 70 1.46 21.60 0.16
C LEU A 70 1.93 22.55 -0.93
N SER A 71 1.01 23.24 -1.59
CA SER A 71 1.33 24.40 -2.39
C SER A 71 1.82 25.46 -1.41
N LEU A 72 3.15 25.49 -1.20
CA LEU A 72 3.81 26.69 -0.70
C LEU A 72 3.46 27.79 -1.70
N GLY A 73 2.51 28.64 -1.32
CA GLY A 73 2.23 29.87 -2.03
C GLY A 73 3.50 30.71 -2.01
N PHE A 74 4.09 30.88 -3.19
CA PHE A 74 5.01 31.96 -3.47
C PHE A 74 4.22 33.13 -4.05
#